data_AF-A0A0G0TPN9-F1
#
_entry.id   AF-A0A0G0TPN9-F1
#
_cell.length_a   1.000
_cell.length_b   1.000
_cell.length_c   1.000
_cell.angle_alpha   90.00
_cell.angle_beta   90.00
_cell.angle_gamma   90.00
#
_symmetry.space_group_name_H-M   'P 1'
#
loop_
_entity.id
_entity.type
_entity.pdbx_description
1 polymer ?
#
loop_
_entity_poly.entity_id
_entity_poly.type
_entity_poly.pdbx_seq_one_letter_code
_entity_poly.pdbx_strand_id
1 'polypeptide(L)'
;MELRDYWQLLKKNLAFIAFLAFLGAAGAYLLTSNFQGGQQVQKHYLLIEETTPVGEFGSPVIFQESVDLTDTAVAILQTYDFKKEILANRENLIVKKEARQVLNLQAQASQKERAGEIIEAAAANFNGETANLFGHNSKIRLAEIG
;
A
#
# COMPACT_ATOMS: atom_id res chain seq x y z
N MET A 1 -17.74 -18.31 -46.79
CA MET A 1 -18.17 -19.37 -45.86
C MET A 1 -19.48 -18.91 -45.24
N GLU A 2 -20.57 -19.64 -45.45
CA GLU A 2 -21.88 -19.23 -44.94
C GLU A 2 -22.05 -19.60 -43.45
N LEU A 3 -22.92 -18.88 -42.73
CA LEU A 3 -23.17 -19.11 -41.29
C LEU A 3 -23.59 -20.55 -40.97
N ARG A 4 -24.22 -21.26 -41.92
CA ARG A 4 -24.66 -22.64 -41.76
C ARG A 4 -23.48 -23.62 -41.71
N ASP A 5 -22.41 -23.35 -42.45
CA ASP A 5 -21.21 -24.20 -42.48
C ASP A 5 -20.48 -24.15 -41.14
N TYR A 6 -20.41 -22.97 -40.51
CA TYR A 6 -19.88 -22.80 -39.16
C TYR A 6 -20.69 -23.58 -38.13
N TRP A 7 -22.03 -23.54 -38.23
CA TRP A 7 -22.90 -24.28 -37.32
C TRP A 7 -22.62 -25.79 -37.44
N GLN A 8 -22.54 -26.32 -38.66
CA GLN A 8 -22.25 -27.75 -38.87
C GLN A 8 -20.87 -28.16 -38.33
N LEU A 9 -19.84 -27.34 -38.53
CA LEU A 9 -18.51 -27.55 -37.96
C LEU A 9 -18.52 -27.56 -36.42
N LEU A 10 -19.26 -26.63 -35.81
CA LEU A 10 -19.39 -26.54 -34.35
C LEU A 10 -20.09 -27.78 -33.77
N LYS A 11 -21.16 -28.23 -34.42
CA LYS A 11 -21.96 -29.40 -34.01
C LYS A 11 -21.15 -30.70 -34.14
N LYS A 12 -20.34 -30.82 -35.19
CA LYS A 12 -19.48 -31.98 -35.45
C LYS A 12 -18.31 -32.08 -34.47
N ASN A 13 -17.77 -30.94 -34.03
CA ASN A 13 -16.64 -30.87 -33.11
C ASN A 13 -17.05 -30.55 -31.66
N LEU A 14 -18.35 -30.66 -31.34
CA LEU A 14 -18.90 -30.21 -30.06
C LEU A 14 -18.26 -30.93 -28.86
N ALA A 15 -17.95 -32.22 -29.00
CA ALA A 15 -17.24 -32.99 -27.98
C ALA A 15 -15.81 -32.48 -27.74
N PHE A 16 -15.10 -32.10 -28.82
CA PHE A 16 -13.75 -31.54 -28.73
C PHE A 16 -13.77 -30.14 -28.09
N ILE A 17 -14.75 -29.31 -28.45
CA ILE A 17 -14.96 -27.99 -27.85
C ILE A 17 -15.28 -28.13 -26.35
N ALA A 18 -16.16 -29.07 -25.97
CA ALA A 18 -16.48 -29.34 -24.57
C ALA A 18 -15.26 -29.82 -23.78
N PHE A 19 -14.41 -30.67 -24.38
CA PHE A 19 -13.16 -31.12 -23.77
C PHE A 19 -12.17 -29.96 -23.54
N LEU A 20 -11.99 -29.09 -24.54
CA LEU A 20 -11.17 -27.88 -24.42
C LEU A 20 -11.71 -26.92 -23.34
N ALA A 21 -13.03 -26.74 -23.28
CA ALA A 21 -13.67 -25.92 -22.27
C ALA A 21 -13.42 -26.50 -20.85
N PHE A 22 -13.49 -27.82 -20.70
CA PHE A 22 -13.21 -28.47 -19.43
C PHE A 22 -11.74 -28.35 -19.00
N LEU A 23 -10.81 -28.53 -19.94
CA LEU A 23 -9.38 -28.30 -19.70
C LEU A 23 -9.09 -26.84 -19.32
N GLY A 24 -9.72 -25.89 -20.01
CA GLY A 24 -9.63 -24.47 -19.69
C GLY A 24 -10.15 -24.15 -18.29
N ALA A 25 -11.32 -24.72 -17.92
CA ALA A 25 -11.90 -24.56 -16.60
C ALA A 25 -11.02 -25.17 -15.49
N ALA A 26 -10.47 -26.37 -15.71
CA ALA A 26 -9.56 -27.03 -14.78
C ALA A 26 -8.24 -26.23 -14.61
N GLY A 27 -7.68 -25.71 -15.70
CA GLY A 27 -6.50 -24.85 -15.67
C GLY A 27 -6.75 -23.55 -14.92
N ALA A 28 -7.87 -22.88 -15.19
CA ALA A 28 -8.26 -21.66 -14.48
C ALA A 28 -8.48 -21.89 -12.98
N TYR A 29 -9.10 -23.00 -12.60
CA TYR A 29 -9.29 -23.39 -11.20
C TYR A 29 -7.97 -23.57 -10.46
N LEU A 30 -7.01 -24.30 -11.05
CA LEU A 30 -5.68 -24.52 -10.46
C LEU A 30 -4.83 -23.24 -10.38
N LEU A 31 -4.98 -22.32 -11.33
CA LEU A 31 -4.29 -21.02 -11.30
C LEU A 31 -4.89 -20.10 -10.23
N THR A 32 -6.22 -20.09 -10.12
CA THR A 32 -6.93 -19.23 -9.16
C THR A 32 -6.71 -19.69 -7.72
N SER A 33 -6.58 -21.00 -7.47
CA SER A 33 -6.34 -21.54 -6.12
C SER A 33 -4.94 -21.21 -5.57
N ASN A 34 -3.95 -20.98 -6.44
CA ASN A 34 -2.59 -20.61 -6.05
C ASN A 34 -2.33 -19.09 -6.10
N PHE A 35 -3.27 -18.32 -6.65
CA PHE A 35 -3.26 -16.86 -6.56
C PHE A 35 -3.82 -16.45 -5.19
N GLN A 36 -2.95 -16.35 -4.19
CA GLN A 36 -3.23 -15.54 -3.01
C GLN A 36 -3.31 -14.09 -3.49
N GLY A 37 -4.52 -13.64 -3.84
CA GLY A 37 -4.79 -12.23 -4.10
C GLY A 37 -4.41 -11.43 -2.85
N GLY A 38 -3.40 -10.58 -2.96
CA GLY A 38 -3.02 -9.68 -1.88
C GLY A 38 -4.18 -8.72 -1.59
N GLN A 39 -4.52 -8.58 -0.32
CA GLN A 39 -5.43 -7.54 0.14
C GLN A 39 -4.65 -6.24 0.31
N GLN A 40 -5.29 -5.13 -0.06
CA GLN A 40 -4.71 -3.81 0.06
C GLN A 40 -5.49 -2.98 1.09
N VAL A 41 -4.76 -2.35 2.01
CA VAL A 41 -5.28 -1.33 2.93
C VAL A 41 -4.59 -0.01 2.61
N GLN A 42 -5.31 1.09 2.75
CA GLN A 42 -4.79 2.44 2.60
C GLN A 42 -5.22 3.29 3.79
N LYS A 43 -4.33 4.13 4.29
CA LYS A 43 -4.60 5.12 5.33
C LYS A 43 -3.89 6.43 5.00
N HIS A 44 -4.47 7.53 5.44
CA HIS A 44 -3.94 8.87 5.25
C HIS A 44 -3.33 9.39 6.55
N TYR A 45 -2.17 10.04 6.42
CA TYR A 45 -1.42 10.60 7.52
C TYR A 45 -1.08 12.06 7.26
N LEU A 46 -1.19 12.88 8.29
CA LEU A 46 -0.72 14.24 8.33
C LEU A 46 0.65 14.27 9.01
N LEU A 47 1.63 14.87 8.34
CA LEU A 47 2.93 15.17 8.91
C LEU A 47 2.81 16.44 9.76
N ILE A 48 3.08 16.33 11.06
CA ILE A 48 2.99 17.43 12.02
C ILE A 48 4.28 17.59 12.81
N GLU A 49 4.59 18.83 13.17
CA GLU A 49 5.69 19.18 14.06
C GLU A 49 5.13 19.50 15.45
N GLU A 50 5.55 18.77 16.48
CA GLU A 50 5.37 19.24 17.85
C GLU A 50 6.51 20.21 18.18
N THR A 51 6.26 21.49 18.03
CA THR A 51 7.07 22.53 18.69
C THR A 51 6.66 22.56 20.16
N THR A 52 7.58 22.22 21.07
CA THR A 52 7.36 22.42 22.51
C THR A 52 7.14 23.92 22.74
N PRO A 53 5.95 24.39 23.15
CA PRO A 53 5.73 25.82 23.30
C PRO A 53 6.45 26.28 24.56
N VAL A 54 7.43 27.17 24.41
CA VAL A 54 7.87 28.02 25.51
C VAL A 54 6.76 29.05 25.71
N GLY A 55 5.70 28.66 26.42
CA GLY A 55 4.57 29.51 26.78
C GLY A 55 3.41 29.50 25.78
N GLU A 56 2.22 29.20 26.32
CA GLU A 56 0.86 29.44 25.80
C GLU A 56 0.42 28.71 24.51
N PHE A 57 -0.58 27.84 24.70
CA PHE A 57 -1.53 27.29 23.71
C PHE A 57 -0.96 26.93 22.32
N GLY A 58 -0.14 25.87 22.29
CA GLY A 58 0.38 25.30 21.05
C GLY A 58 -0.71 24.60 20.22
N SER A 59 -1.31 25.32 19.27
CA SER A 59 -1.92 24.69 18.10
C SER A 59 -0.83 24.04 17.24
N PRO A 60 -1.08 22.86 16.64
CA PRO A 60 -0.12 22.26 15.71
C PRO A 60 0.18 23.23 14.57
N VAL A 61 1.46 23.56 14.38
CA VAL A 61 1.89 24.51 13.34
C VAL A 61 1.88 23.80 11.98
N ILE A 62 1.11 24.34 11.05
CA ILE A 62 1.10 23.92 9.64
C ILE A 62 2.31 24.59 8.97
N PHE A 63 3.36 23.81 8.67
CA PHE A 63 4.62 24.29 8.08
C PHE A 63 4.45 25.16 6.81
N GLN A 64 5.22 26.25 6.69
CA GLN A 64 5.42 27.00 5.44
C GLN A 64 6.41 26.29 4.47
N GLU A 65 7.40 25.55 5.00
CA GLU A 65 8.39 24.74 4.23
C GLU A 65 8.04 23.24 4.17
N SER A 66 6.78 22.88 4.41
CA SER A 66 6.30 21.47 4.51
C SER A 66 6.64 20.56 3.33
N VAL A 67 6.88 21.14 2.15
CA VAL A 67 7.06 20.40 0.91
C VAL A 67 8.29 19.49 1.01
N ASP A 68 9.41 20.02 1.46
CA ASP A 68 10.70 19.33 1.51
C ASP A 68 10.74 18.28 2.64
N LEU A 69 10.07 18.57 3.76
CA LEU A 69 9.95 17.62 4.88
C LEU A 69 9.07 16.44 4.53
N THR A 70 7.99 16.65 3.78
CA THR A 70 7.12 15.57 3.33
C THR A 70 7.82 14.69 2.29
N ASP A 71 8.61 15.28 1.39
CA ASP A 71 9.43 14.50 0.45
C ASP A 71 10.52 13.70 1.18
N THR A 72 11.11 14.28 2.22
CA THR A 72 12.06 13.58 3.09
C THR A 72 11.38 12.42 3.84
N ALA A 73 10.17 12.64 4.37
CA ALA A 73 9.39 11.60 5.04
C ALA A 73 9.05 10.44 4.08
N VAL A 74 8.64 10.76 2.84
CA VAL A 74 8.46 9.74 1.79
C VAL A 74 9.75 8.96 1.55
N ALA A 75 10.88 9.67 1.41
CA ALA A 75 12.18 9.04 1.14
C ALA A 75 12.60 8.08 2.27
N ILE A 76 12.45 8.48 3.54
CA ILE A 76 12.74 7.63 4.70
C ILE A 76 11.88 6.37 4.65
N LEU A 77 10.56 6.52 4.52
CA LEU A 77 9.61 5.40 4.50
C LEU A 77 9.78 4.48 3.29
N GLN A 78 10.38 4.98 2.21
CA GLN A 78 10.68 4.20 1.01
C GLN A 78 12.02 3.46 1.05
N THR A 79 12.87 3.76 2.03
CA THR A 79 14.21 3.16 2.15
C THR A 79 14.13 1.65 2.40
N TYR A 80 15.08 0.89 1.84
CA TYR A 80 15.12 -0.56 1.98
C TYR A 80 15.23 -1.00 3.45
N ASP A 81 16.09 -0.36 4.23
CA ASP A 81 16.31 -0.70 5.64
C ASP A 81 15.02 -0.52 6.45
N PHE A 82 14.34 0.62 6.27
CA PHE A 82 13.04 0.88 6.89
C PHE A 82 12.00 -0.19 6.54
N LYS A 83 11.88 -0.52 5.25
CA LYS A 83 10.92 -1.53 4.77
C LYS A 83 11.23 -2.93 5.28
N LYS A 84 12.51 -3.29 5.40
CA LYS A 84 12.94 -4.62 5.84
C LYS A 84 12.55 -4.90 7.29
N GLU A 85 12.47 -3.87 8.13
CA GLU A 85 12.06 -4.02 9.53
C GLU A 85 10.57 -4.33 9.69
N ILE A 86 9.74 -3.90 8.74
CA ILE A 86 8.28 -3.96 8.85
C ILE A 86 7.69 -5.07 7.96
N LEU A 87 8.25 -5.25 6.75
CA LEU A 87 7.72 -6.14 5.73
C LEU A 87 8.29 -7.56 5.83
N ALA A 88 7.40 -8.54 5.80
CA ALA A 88 7.72 -9.94 5.60
C ALA A 88 7.67 -10.32 4.10
N ASN A 89 7.98 -11.58 3.80
CA ASN A 89 8.05 -12.08 2.42
C ASN A 89 6.73 -11.86 1.65
N ARG A 90 6.84 -11.27 0.46
CA ARG A 90 5.73 -10.94 -0.48
C ARG A 90 4.78 -9.83 -0.01
N GLU A 91 5.10 -9.13 1.07
CA GLU A 91 4.39 -7.92 1.48
C GLU A 91 4.96 -6.69 0.77
N ASN A 92 4.16 -5.63 0.68
CA ASN A 92 4.62 -4.38 0.08
C ASN A 92 4.06 -3.17 0.84
N LEU A 93 4.86 -2.13 0.96
CA LEU A 93 4.48 -0.81 1.45
C LEU A 93 4.74 0.22 0.36
N ILE A 94 3.69 0.94 -0.02
CA ILE A 94 3.70 2.02 -0.99
C ILE A 94 3.39 3.31 -0.24
N VAL A 95 4.28 4.29 -0.37
CA VAL A 95 4.13 5.61 0.26
C VAL A 95 4.01 6.66 -0.84
N LYS A 96 2.95 7.46 -0.79
CA LYS A 96 2.68 8.53 -1.75
C LYS A 96 2.42 9.84 -1.03
N LYS A 97 2.99 10.93 -1.54
CA LYS A 97 2.62 12.29 -1.15
C LYS A 97 1.34 12.69 -1.89
N GLU A 98 0.28 12.99 -1.16
CA GLU A 98 -0.98 13.47 -1.73
C GLU A 98 -1.12 14.99 -1.65
N ALA A 99 -0.58 15.60 -0.58
CA ALA A 99 -0.54 17.06 -0.43
C ALA A 99 0.74 17.49 0.30
N ARG A 100 0.89 18.79 0.57
CA ARG A 100 2.10 19.35 1.19
C ARG A 100 2.49 18.70 2.51
N GLN A 101 1.54 18.21 3.30
CA GLN A 101 1.75 17.55 4.59
C GLN A 101 1.01 16.22 4.67
N VAL A 102 0.39 15.78 3.57
CA VAL A 102 -0.48 14.59 3.58
C VAL A 102 0.21 13.47 2.83
N LEU A 103 0.32 12.34 3.51
CA LEU A 103 0.90 11.09 3.05
C LEU A 103 -0.18 10.02 2.98
N ASN A 104 -0.19 9.25 1.91
CA ASN A 104 -0.99 8.04 1.79
C ASN A 104 -0.05 6.83 1.92
N LEU A 105 -0.30 6.02 2.94
CA LEU A 105 0.36 4.74 3.16
C LEU A 105 -0.57 3.63 2.70
N GLN A 106 -0.08 2.82 1.75
CA GLN A 106 -0.79 1.67 1.22
C GLN A 106 0.04 0.42 1.49
N ALA A 107 -0.55 -0.56 2.15
CA ALA A 107 0.08 -1.85 2.39
C ALA A 107 -0.65 -2.95 1.65
N GLN A 108 0.11 -3.90 1.11
CA GLN A 108 -0.38 -5.11 0.47
C GLN A 108 0.15 -6.33 1.23
N ALA A 109 -0.76 -7.19 1.67
CA ALA A 109 -0.45 -8.43 2.39
C ALA A 109 -1.48 -9.51 2.07
N SER A 110 -1.22 -10.76 2.47
CA SER A 110 -2.16 -11.87 2.26
C SER A 110 -3.47 -11.71 3.07
N GLN A 111 -3.45 -10.92 4.14
CA GLN A 111 -4.60 -10.66 5.03
C GLN A 111 -4.80 -9.16 5.21
N LYS A 112 -6.05 -8.72 5.40
CA LYS A 112 -6.39 -7.31 5.60
C LYS A 112 -5.78 -6.76 6.88
N GLU A 113 -5.86 -7.57 7.94
CA GLU A 113 -5.38 -7.27 9.28
C GLU A 113 -3.87 -7.01 9.22
N ARG A 114 -3.13 -7.91 8.55
CA ARG A 114 -1.69 -7.77 8.34
C ARG A 114 -1.34 -6.51 7.54
N ALA A 115 -2.10 -6.18 6.50
CA ALA A 115 -1.90 -4.92 5.78
C ALA A 115 -2.14 -3.70 6.68
N GLY A 116 -3.11 -3.75 7.59
CA GLY A 116 -3.30 -2.73 8.62
C GLY A 116 -2.11 -2.61 9.57
N GLU A 117 -1.63 -3.74 10.10
CA GLU A 117 -0.46 -3.80 10.99
C GLU A 117 0.79 -3.21 10.35
N ILE A 118 1.02 -3.45 9.05
CA ILE A 118 2.17 -2.89 8.32
C ILE A 118 2.11 -1.36 8.31
N ILE A 119 0.91 -0.78 8.09
CA ILE A 119 0.75 0.68 8.07
C ILE A 119 0.97 1.25 9.47
N GLU A 120 0.42 0.62 10.50
CA GLU A 120 0.59 1.06 11.89
C GLU A 120 2.04 0.94 12.35
N ALA A 121 2.72 -0.16 12.01
CA ALA A 121 4.14 -0.34 12.25
C ALA A 121 5.00 0.68 11.50
N ALA A 122 4.66 1.02 10.25
CA ALA A 122 5.34 2.07 9.51
C ALA A 122 5.19 3.44 10.17
N ALA A 123 3.99 3.79 10.63
CA ALA A 123 3.78 5.04 11.36
C ALA A 123 4.53 5.05 12.70
N ALA A 124 4.49 3.96 13.47
CA ALA A 124 5.16 3.83 14.76
C ALA A 124 6.69 3.88 14.64
N ASN A 125 7.27 3.14 13.70
CA ASN A 125 8.72 3.14 13.45
C ASN A 125 9.18 4.51 12.97
N PHE A 126 8.45 5.15 12.05
CA PHE A 126 8.78 6.51 11.62
C PHE A 126 8.77 7.48 12.81
N ASN A 127 7.72 7.47 13.62
CA ASN A 127 7.61 8.34 14.80
C ASN A 127 8.69 8.05 15.86
N GLY A 128 9.20 6.82 15.93
CA GLY A 128 10.31 6.43 16.80
C GLY A 128 11.69 6.83 16.27
N GLU A 129 11.97 6.58 14.99
CA GLU A 129 13.27 6.88 14.36
C GLU A 129 13.48 8.36 14.10
N THR A 130 12.43 9.08 13.70
CA THR A 130 12.53 10.52 13.40
C THR A 130 12.83 11.35 14.65
N ALA A 131 12.47 10.86 15.85
CA ALA A 131 12.90 11.46 17.11
C ALA A 131 14.44 11.49 17.25
N ASN A 132 15.17 10.60 16.57
CA ASN A 132 16.63 10.53 16.59
C ASN A 132 17.28 11.26 15.40
N LEU A 133 16.60 11.32 14.24
CA LEU A 133 17.15 11.93 13.02
C LEU A 133 17.02 13.46 12.99
N PHE A 134 15.96 14.02 13.57
CA PHE A 134 15.73 15.47 13.60
C PHE A 134 16.19 16.05 14.94
N GLY A 135 17.51 16.13 15.10
CA GLY A 135 18.19 16.41 16.38
C GLY A 135 17.98 17.78 17.04
N HIS A 136 17.10 18.67 16.55
CA HIS A 136 16.86 19.99 17.14
C HIS A 136 15.37 20.30 17.28
N ASN A 137 14.80 20.10 18.48
CA ASN A 137 13.55 20.67 19.03
C ASN A 137 12.23 20.53 18.25
N SER A 138 12.21 19.85 17.11
CA SER A 138 11.03 19.62 16.28
C SER A 138 10.74 18.11 16.20
N LYS A 139 9.80 17.60 17.00
CA LYS A 139 9.35 16.21 16.83
C LYS A 139 8.42 16.14 15.63
N ILE A 140 8.95 15.73 14.48
CA ILE A 140 8.15 15.40 13.30
C ILE A 140 7.45 14.07 13.56
N ARG A 141 6.14 14.01 13.35
CA ARG A 141 5.36 12.79 13.52
C ARG A 141 4.27 12.65 12.47
N LEU A 142 3.90 11.42 12.18
CA LEU A 142 2.73 11.04 11.40
C LEU A 142 1.52 10.90 12.33
N ALA A 143 0.49 11.70 12.07
CA ALA A 143 -0.82 11.58 12.72
C ALA A 143 -1.84 11.07 11.71
N GLU A 144 -2.54 9.99 12.04
CA GLU A 144 -3.58 9.43 11.18
C GLU A 144 -4.73 10.42 11.01
N ILE A 145 -5.23 10.55 9.77
CA ILE A 145 -6.38 11.38 9.42
C ILE A 145 -7.40 10.53 8.66
N GLY A 146 -8.54 10.21 9.29
CA GLY A 146 -9.60 9.40 8.69
C GLY A 146 -10.06 8.28 9.61
#